data_AF-A0A820XVH4-F1
#
_entry.id   AF-A0A820XVH4-F1
#
_cell.length_a   1.000
_cell.length_b   1.000
_cell.length_c   1.000
_cell.angle_alpha   90.00
_cell.angle_beta   90.00
_cell.angle_gamma   90.00
#
_symmetry.space_group_name_H-M   'P 1'
#
loop_
_entity.id
_entity.type
_entity.pdbx_description
1 polymer ?
#
loop_
_entity_poly.entity_id
_entity_poly.type
_entity_poly.pdbx_seq_one_letter_code
_entity_poly.pdbx_strand_id
1 'polypeptide(L)'
;YPMSLRQSRMCCFEALKSIPVVFILAIVAWSYYAYVVQMCIFIYLFIYHPLLFLFLWSYYQTIFKPLVGPPTDFFVGEAEGERIATAQTLDERRTSLLRFSRRGDLPVLTRHFDGSRTNSCVSYANYKFFILFLGWALVFCTYVAATSLEYFILFWQDVNNSASPGGKFHLLFLFFASIMFAISVSSLFFYHLYLTGKNRTTLESFRAPIFSDGPQKDGFNIGCKQNFQEIFGKIFLTAIIPIWTTRGDGVHYQVNSVLLGGLQQQQQQQQQQQQFGNMRYALKTTL
;
A
#
# COMPACT_ATOMS: atom_id res chain seq x y z
N TYR A 1 -0.77 36.66 -10.20
CA TYR A 1 -0.83 35.67 -11.28
C TYR A 1 -0.42 34.22 -10.95
N PRO A 2 0.15 33.82 -9.78
CA PRO A 2 0.48 32.40 -9.57
C PRO A 2 -0.65 31.55 -8.95
N MET A 3 -1.73 32.14 -8.43
CA MET A 3 -2.83 31.38 -7.81
C MET A 3 -3.75 30.68 -8.83
N SER A 4 -4.07 31.30 -9.97
CA SER A 4 -4.98 30.73 -10.97
C SER A 4 -4.41 29.52 -11.71
N LEU A 5 -3.11 29.53 -12.02
CA LEU A 5 -2.40 28.40 -12.63
C LEU A 5 -2.29 27.18 -11.69
N ARG A 6 -2.22 27.40 -10.37
CA ARG A 6 -2.22 26.33 -9.36
C ARG A 6 -3.61 25.71 -9.20
N GLN A 7 -4.65 26.54 -9.20
CA GLN A 7 -6.06 26.12 -9.15
C GLN A 7 -6.46 25.28 -10.37
N SER A 8 -6.12 25.72 -11.60
CA SER A 8 -6.43 24.97 -12.82
C SER A 8 -5.66 23.65 -12.93
N ARG A 9 -4.39 23.62 -12.51
CA ARG A 9 -3.61 22.37 -12.42
C ARG A 9 -4.15 21.40 -11.38
N MET A 10 -4.63 21.89 -10.24
CA MET A 10 -5.29 21.06 -9.23
C MET A 10 -6.61 20.48 -9.76
N CYS A 11 -7.42 21.27 -10.46
CA CYS A 11 -8.70 20.80 -11.02
C CYS A 11 -8.51 19.74 -12.11
N CYS A 12 -7.54 19.92 -13.02
CA CYS A 12 -7.17 18.88 -14.00
C CYS A 12 -6.60 17.62 -13.33
N PHE A 13 -5.81 17.76 -12.27
CA PHE A 13 -5.22 16.63 -11.54
C PHE A 13 -6.28 15.83 -10.77
N GLU A 14 -7.24 16.50 -10.13
CA GLU A 14 -8.37 15.86 -9.47
C GLU A 14 -9.34 15.22 -10.48
N ALA A 15 -9.57 15.84 -11.64
CA ALA A 15 -10.33 15.22 -12.73
C ALA A 15 -9.64 13.94 -13.25
N LEU A 16 -8.32 13.96 -13.46
CA LEU A 16 -7.56 12.77 -13.90
C LEU A 16 -7.57 11.63 -12.86
N LYS A 17 -7.55 11.94 -11.56
CA LYS A 17 -7.69 10.94 -10.48
C LYS A 17 -9.07 10.27 -10.47
N SER A 18 -10.10 10.96 -10.93
CA SER A 18 -11.46 10.42 -10.97
C SER A 18 -11.68 9.43 -12.13
N ILE A 19 -10.83 9.44 -13.16
CA ILE A 19 -11.00 8.59 -14.36
C ILE A 19 -10.99 7.10 -14.01
N PRO A 20 -9.99 6.55 -13.30
CA PRO A 20 -10.02 5.14 -12.91
C PRO A 20 -11.23 4.80 -12.03
N VAL A 21 -11.69 5.76 -11.22
CA VAL A 21 -12.83 5.56 -10.32
C VAL A 21 -14.13 5.42 -11.10
N VAL A 22 -14.40 6.38 -11.99
CA VAL A 22 -15.59 6.36 -12.86
C VAL A 22 -15.59 5.13 -13.76
N PHE A 23 -14.44 4.74 -14.31
CA PHE A 23 -14.30 3.56 -15.16
C PHE A 23 -14.69 2.26 -14.42
N ILE A 24 -14.17 2.05 -13.21
CA ILE A 24 -14.49 0.87 -12.41
C ILE A 24 -15.98 0.86 -12.04
N LEU A 25 -16.54 1.99 -11.62
CA LEU A 25 -17.96 2.09 -11.28
C LEU A 25 -18.86 1.80 -12.49
N ALA A 26 -18.50 2.29 -13.68
CA ALA A 26 -19.24 2.03 -14.91
C ALA A 26 -19.24 0.53 -15.28
N ILE A 27 -18.07 -0.12 -15.21
CA ILE A 27 -17.96 -1.57 -15.47
C ILE A 27 -18.76 -2.37 -14.45
N VAL A 28 -18.74 -2.00 -13.16
CA VAL A 28 -19.49 -2.68 -12.11
C VAL A 28 -20.99 -2.49 -12.28
N ALA A 29 -21.45 -1.29 -12.66
CA ALA A 29 -22.85 -1.03 -12.94
C ALA A 29 -23.34 -1.83 -14.15
N TRP A 30 -22.56 -1.86 -15.22
CA TRP A 30 -22.86 -2.68 -16.40
C TRP A 30 -22.87 -4.18 -16.07
N SER A 31 -21.89 -4.67 -15.31
CA SER A 31 -21.80 -6.07 -14.94
C SER A 31 -22.93 -6.48 -14.00
N TYR A 32 -23.39 -5.58 -13.12
CA TYR A 32 -24.58 -5.76 -12.30
C TYR A 32 -25.83 -5.95 -13.17
N TYR A 33 -26.05 -5.04 -14.13
CA TYR A 33 -27.15 -5.17 -15.07
C TYR A 33 -27.08 -6.49 -15.86
N ALA A 34 -25.92 -6.80 -16.44
CA ALA A 34 -25.72 -8.01 -17.23
C ALA A 34 -25.93 -9.28 -16.40
N TYR A 35 -25.44 -9.32 -15.16
CA TYR A 35 -25.58 -10.49 -14.30
C TYR A 35 -27.00 -10.62 -13.75
N VAL A 36 -27.57 -9.59 -13.11
CA VAL A 36 -28.85 -9.71 -12.40
C VAL A 36 -30.04 -9.83 -13.35
N VAL A 37 -30.04 -9.10 -14.47
CA VAL A 37 -31.16 -9.13 -15.42
C VAL A 37 -31.13 -10.38 -16.30
N GLN A 38 -29.95 -10.91 -16.61
CA GLN A 38 -29.82 -12.07 -17.49
C GLN A 38 -29.69 -13.40 -16.75
N MET A 39 -29.16 -13.38 -15.52
CA MET A 39 -29.05 -14.55 -14.63
C MET A 39 -30.09 -14.44 -13.51
N CYS A 40 -31.32 -14.89 -13.77
CA CYS A 40 -32.42 -14.80 -12.81
C CYS A 40 -32.49 -15.98 -11.82
N ILE A 41 -31.36 -16.60 -11.47
CA ILE A 41 -31.35 -17.71 -10.49
C ILE A 41 -31.13 -17.16 -9.08
N PHE A 42 -32.15 -17.28 -8.22
CA PHE A 42 -32.15 -16.75 -6.85
C PHE A 42 -30.95 -17.20 -6.00
N ILE A 43 -30.49 -18.45 -6.14
CA ILE A 43 -29.35 -18.98 -5.38
C ILE A 43 -28.07 -18.20 -5.70
N TYR A 44 -27.84 -17.87 -6.97
CA TYR A 44 -26.67 -17.09 -7.36
C TYR A 44 -26.78 -15.64 -6.90
N LEU A 45 -27.96 -15.04 -6.98
CA LEU A 45 -28.19 -13.69 -6.48
C LEU A 45 -27.97 -13.56 -4.97
N PHE A 46 -28.31 -14.59 -4.19
CA PHE A 46 -28.11 -14.59 -2.73
C PHE A 46 -26.64 -14.50 -2.33
N ILE A 47 -25.72 -15.10 -3.11
CA ILE A 47 -24.27 -15.03 -2.87
C ILE A 47 -23.65 -13.80 -3.54
N TYR A 48 -24.16 -13.43 -4.71
CA TYR A 48 -23.66 -12.30 -5.50
C TYR A 48 -23.75 -10.96 -4.76
N HIS A 49 -24.88 -10.65 -4.12
CA HIS A 49 -25.06 -9.35 -3.46
C HIS A 49 -24.13 -9.12 -2.26
N PRO A 50 -23.95 -10.08 -1.33
CA PRO A 50 -22.94 -9.96 -0.26
C PRO A 50 -21.51 -9.76 -0.80
N LEU A 51 -21.12 -10.49 -1.85
CA LEU A 51 -19.80 -10.33 -2.47
C LEU A 51 -19.63 -8.96 -3.11
N LEU A 52 -20.63 -8.50 -3.87
CA LEU A 52 -20.65 -7.17 -4.46
C LEU A 52 -20.57 -6.07 -3.38
N PHE A 53 -21.31 -6.24 -2.28
CA PHE A 53 -21.28 -5.32 -1.16
C PHE A 53 -19.89 -5.23 -0.53
N LEU A 54 -19.25 -6.37 -0.23
CA LEU A 54 -17.90 -6.39 0.35
C LEU A 54 -16.85 -5.81 -0.61
N PHE A 55 -16.97 -6.10 -1.90
CA PHE A 55 -16.13 -5.50 -2.94
C PHE A 55 -16.29 -3.97 -2.99
N LEU A 56 -17.52 -3.45 -3.06
CA LEU A 56 -17.77 -2.01 -3.12
C LEU A 56 -17.40 -1.30 -1.81
N TRP A 57 -17.63 -1.93 -0.66
CA TRP A 57 -17.27 -1.37 0.63
C TRP A 57 -15.75 -1.26 0.81
N SER A 58 -15.01 -2.31 0.47
CA SER A 58 -13.53 -2.28 0.49
C SER A 58 -12.96 -1.30 -0.54
N TYR A 59 -13.56 -1.20 -1.72
CA TYR A 59 -13.23 -0.20 -2.72
C TYR A 59 -13.42 1.24 -2.21
N TYR A 60 -14.58 1.53 -1.62
CA TYR A 60 -14.88 2.84 -1.03
C TYR A 60 -13.86 3.22 0.05
N GLN A 61 -13.55 2.30 0.97
CA GLN A 61 -12.55 2.52 2.01
C GLN A 61 -11.13 2.65 1.46
N THR A 62 -10.83 2.13 0.28
CA THR A 62 -9.50 2.29 -0.33
C THR A 62 -9.33 3.68 -0.93
N ILE A 63 -10.36 4.17 -1.62
CA ILE A 63 -10.33 5.42 -2.40
C ILE A 63 -10.55 6.66 -1.53
N PHE A 64 -11.55 6.63 -0.65
CA PHE A 64 -12.00 7.84 0.08
C PHE A 64 -11.40 7.97 1.48
N LYS A 65 -10.59 7.01 1.91
CA LYS A 65 -9.90 7.13 3.20
C LYS A 65 -8.84 8.23 3.11
N PRO A 66 -8.87 9.22 4.01
CA PRO A 66 -7.90 10.30 3.99
C PRO A 66 -6.50 9.74 4.22
N LEU A 67 -5.55 10.22 3.42
CA LEU A 67 -4.14 9.93 3.61
C LEU A 67 -3.67 10.64 4.89
N VAL A 68 -2.99 9.90 5.76
CA VAL A 68 -2.37 10.46 6.96
C VAL A 68 -1.03 11.07 6.54
N GLY A 69 -0.92 12.39 6.67
CA GLY A 69 0.35 13.09 6.46
C GLY A 69 1.34 12.84 7.60
N PRO A 70 2.62 13.17 7.41
CA PRO A 70 3.59 13.09 8.49
C PRO A 70 3.16 14.00 9.66
N PRO A 71 3.44 13.62 10.93
CA PRO A 71 3.23 14.48 12.08
C PRO A 71 3.97 15.81 11.97
N THR A 72 3.51 16.83 12.71
CA THR A 72 4.11 18.18 12.73
C THR A 72 5.60 18.17 13.10
N ASP A 73 6.03 17.20 13.90
CA ASP A 73 7.42 17.09 14.38
C ASP A 73 8.40 16.77 13.25
N PHE A 74 7.92 16.20 12.14
CA PHE A 74 8.73 15.94 10.93
C PHE A 74 8.91 17.19 10.07
N PHE A 75 8.18 18.28 10.34
CA PHE A 75 8.32 19.52 9.60
C PHE A 75 9.46 20.34 10.18
N VAL A 76 10.43 20.63 9.33
CA VAL A 76 11.53 21.52 9.68
C VAL A 76 10.99 22.95 9.85
N GLY A 77 11.23 23.56 11.00
CA GLY A 77 10.87 24.96 11.25
C GLY A 77 11.61 25.91 10.31
N GLU A 78 11.02 27.08 10.02
CA GLU A 78 11.46 28.01 8.97
C GLU A 78 12.95 28.39 9.08
N ALA A 79 13.43 28.73 10.29
CA ALA A 79 14.83 29.08 10.53
C ALA A 79 15.83 27.92 10.30
N GLU A 80 15.43 26.68 10.59
CA GLU A 80 16.27 25.50 10.35
C GLU A 80 16.18 25.07 8.88
N GLY A 81 15.03 25.30 8.24
CA GLY A 81 14.81 25.09 6.81
C GLY A 81 15.67 26.01 5.96
N GLU A 82 15.77 27.29 6.33
CA GLU A 82 16.67 28.25 5.68
C GLU A 82 18.13 27.82 5.81
N ARG A 83 18.58 27.41 7.01
CA ARG A 83 19.96 26.90 7.22
C ARG A 83 20.30 25.71 6.32
N ILE A 84 19.37 24.76 6.20
CA ILE A 84 19.50 23.59 5.33
C ILE A 84 19.51 24.00 3.85
N ALA A 85 18.69 24.99 3.47
CA ALA A 85 18.61 25.49 2.11
C ALA A 85 19.87 26.29 1.69
N THR A 86 20.44 27.07 2.61
CA THR A 86 21.66 27.85 2.39
C THR A 86 22.96 27.03 2.45
N ALA A 87 22.91 25.78 2.90
CA ALA A 87 24.07 24.90 2.96
C ALA A 87 24.65 24.68 1.55
N GLN A 88 25.92 25.03 1.37
CA GLN A 88 26.62 24.94 0.08
C GLN A 88 27.14 23.54 -0.21
N THR A 89 27.39 22.75 0.84
CA THR A 89 27.90 21.39 0.72
C THR A 89 26.86 20.34 1.13
N LEU A 90 26.93 19.15 0.51
CA LEU A 90 26.06 18.03 0.84
C LEU A 90 26.27 17.53 2.28
N ASP A 91 27.51 17.61 2.79
CA ASP A 91 27.85 17.17 4.14
C ASP A 91 27.33 18.12 5.24
N GLU A 92 27.35 19.43 5.03
CA GLU A 92 26.72 20.39 5.95
C GLU A 92 25.21 20.19 6.00
N ARG A 93 24.59 19.99 4.83
CA ARG A 93 23.15 19.71 4.73
C ARG A 93 22.81 18.41 5.47
N ARG A 94 23.59 17.35 5.25
CA ARG A 94 23.42 16.05 5.92
C ARG A 94 23.60 16.16 7.43
N THR A 95 24.61 16.90 7.88
CA THR A 95 24.90 17.11 9.31
C THR A 95 23.77 17.87 10.00
N SER A 96 23.22 18.90 9.34
CA SER A 96 22.10 19.68 9.86
C SER A 96 20.81 18.84 9.94
N LEU A 97 20.53 18.03 8.91
CA LEU A 97 19.40 17.09 8.92
C LEU A 97 19.53 16.02 10.00
N LEU A 98 20.73 15.45 10.19
CA LEU A 98 21.00 14.49 11.26
C LEU A 98 20.85 15.11 12.65
N ARG A 99 21.26 16.37 12.81
CA ARG A 99 21.08 17.11 14.07
C ARG A 99 19.59 17.34 14.35
N PHE A 100 18.82 17.75 13.36
CA PHE A 100 17.37 17.92 13.48
C PHE A 100 16.66 16.60 13.84
N SER A 101 16.95 15.54 13.09
CA SER A 101 16.40 14.20 13.34
C SER A 101 16.73 13.69 14.75
N ARG A 102 17.98 13.86 15.21
CA ARG A 102 18.40 13.45 16.56
C ARG A 102 17.75 14.28 17.66
N ARG A 103 17.52 15.58 17.41
CA ARG A 103 16.90 16.49 18.40
C ARG A 103 15.41 16.21 18.59
N GLY A 104 14.73 15.78 17.53
CA GLY A 104 13.31 15.41 17.57
C GLY A 104 13.06 13.92 17.80
N ASP A 105 14.10 13.10 18.02
CA ASP A 105 14.02 11.63 18.07
C ASP A 105 13.21 11.02 16.90
N LEU A 106 13.38 11.59 15.70
CA LEU A 106 12.57 11.22 14.54
C LEU A 106 13.11 9.93 13.91
N PRO A 107 12.28 8.89 13.73
CA PRO A 107 12.66 7.63 13.08
C PRO A 107 12.83 7.83 11.56
N VAL A 108 13.95 8.44 11.15
CA VAL A 108 14.28 8.64 9.72
C VAL A 108 15.02 7.42 9.19
N LEU A 109 14.32 6.28 9.15
CA LEU A 109 14.87 4.99 8.67
C LEU A 109 14.68 4.79 7.16
N THR A 110 13.73 5.52 6.56
CA THR A 110 13.41 5.44 5.13
C THR A 110 13.34 6.84 4.54
N ARG A 111 13.92 7.02 3.34
CA ARG A 111 13.87 8.29 2.59
C ARG A 111 13.37 8.05 1.18
N HIS A 112 12.53 8.95 0.68
CA HIS A 112 12.24 9.02 -0.76
C HIS A 112 13.48 9.57 -1.50
N PHE A 113 13.69 9.15 -2.74
CA PHE A 113 14.93 9.41 -3.49
C PHE A 113 15.18 10.90 -3.78
N ASP A 114 14.14 11.71 -3.88
CA ASP A 114 14.19 13.14 -4.20
C ASP A 114 13.78 14.05 -3.02
N GLY A 115 13.50 13.48 -1.84
CA GLY A 115 13.00 14.23 -0.68
C GLY A 115 11.61 14.87 -0.86
N SER A 116 10.87 14.54 -1.92
CA SER A 116 9.52 15.05 -2.15
C SER A 116 8.49 14.38 -1.23
N ARG A 117 7.41 15.10 -0.94
CA ARG A 117 6.24 14.54 -0.25
C ARG A 117 5.65 13.46 -1.15
N THR A 118 5.77 12.20 -0.77
CA THR A 118 5.09 11.11 -1.46
C THR A 118 3.59 11.23 -1.22
N ASN A 119 2.87 11.78 -2.18
CA ASN A 119 1.41 11.61 -2.26
C ASN A 119 1.13 10.18 -2.72
N SER A 120 1.48 9.20 -1.90
CA SER A 120 1.20 7.79 -2.19
C SER A 120 -0.30 7.55 -2.09
N CYS A 121 -0.90 7.01 -3.16
CA CYS A 121 -2.32 6.67 -3.17
C CYS A 121 -2.67 5.55 -2.18
N VAL A 122 -1.69 4.70 -1.86
CA VAL A 122 -1.80 3.64 -0.85
C VAL A 122 -0.71 3.85 0.20
N SER A 123 -1.13 3.95 1.46
CA SER A 123 -0.31 4.29 2.62
C SER A 123 -0.75 3.48 3.84
N TYR A 124 -0.10 3.67 4.98
CA TYR A 124 -0.48 3.11 6.27
C TYR A 124 -2.01 3.18 6.54
N ALA A 125 -2.63 4.32 6.22
CA ALA A 125 -4.04 4.60 6.53
C ALA A 125 -5.05 3.78 5.70
N ASN A 126 -4.66 3.27 4.54
CA ASN A 126 -5.57 2.56 3.63
C ASN A 126 -5.02 1.24 3.05
N TYR A 127 -3.81 0.83 3.43
CA TYR A 127 -3.19 -0.39 2.92
C TYR A 127 -4.03 -1.65 3.20
N LYS A 128 -4.58 -1.79 4.42
CA LYS A 128 -5.48 -2.92 4.73
C LYS A 128 -6.68 -2.96 3.77
N PHE A 129 -7.32 -1.81 3.55
CA PHE A 129 -8.48 -1.73 2.66
C PHE A 129 -8.11 -2.06 1.22
N PHE A 130 -6.93 -1.63 0.77
CA PHE A 130 -6.41 -1.97 -0.55
C PHE A 130 -6.23 -3.49 -0.74
N ILE A 131 -5.64 -4.20 0.23
CA ILE A 131 -5.52 -5.66 0.15
C ILE A 131 -6.88 -6.34 0.14
N LEU A 132 -7.82 -5.88 0.97
CA LEU A 132 -9.17 -6.39 1.01
C LEU A 132 -9.92 -6.14 -0.30
N PHE A 133 -9.74 -4.97 -0.90
CA PHE A 133 -10.29 -4.64 -2.21
C PHE A 133 -9.80 -5.62 -3.27
N LEU A 134 -8.48 -5.87 -3.35
CA LEU A 134 -7.92 -6.85 -4.29
C LEU A 134 -8.44 -8.27 -4.03
N GLY A 135 -8.52 -8.69 -2.76
CA GLY A 135 -9.00 -10.02 -2.38
C GLY A 135 -10.48 -10.23 -2.73
N TRP A 136 -11.35 -9.29 -2.33
CA TRP A 136 -12.78 -9.36 -2.65
C TRP A 136 -13.04 -9.18 -4.15
N ALA A 137 -12.24 -8.37 -4.86
CA ALA A 137 -12.31 -8.27 -6.31
C ALA A 137 -11.98 -9.60 -7.00
N LEU A 138 -10.94 -10.30 -6.55
CA LEU A 138 -10.59 -11.61 -7.08
C LEU A 138 -11.69 -12.65 -6.83
N VAL A 139 -12.22 -12.72 -5.61
CA VAL A 139 -13.33 -13.63 -5.26
C VAL A 139 -14.56 -13.31 -6.10
N PHE A 140 -14.92 -12.03 -6.22
CA PHE A 140 -16.07 -11.59 -7.01
C PHE A 140 -15.92 -11.92 -8.50
N CYS A 141 -14.77 -11.61 -9.11
CA CYS A 141 -14.53 -11.91 -10.52
C CYS A 141 -14.51 -13.43 -10.78
N THR A 142 -13.92 -14.21 -9.88
CA THR A 142 -13.90 -15.68 -9.99
C THR A 142 -15.31 -16.26 -9.86
N TYR A 143 -16.11 -15.73 -8.95
CA TYR A 143 -17.51 -16.12 -8.77
C TYR A 143 -18.35 -15.83 -10.02
N VAL A 144 -18.21 -14.63 -10.59
CA VAL A 144 -18.88 -14.25 -11.84
C VAL A 144 -18.42 -15.15 -13.00
N ALA A 145 -17.12 -15.41 -13.14
CA ALA A 145 -16.59 -16.29 -14.17
C ALA A 145 -17.13 -17.72 -14.04
N ALA A 146 -17.12 -18.28 -12.82
CA ALA A 146 -17.57 -19.65 -12.57
C ALA A 146 -19.07 -19.82 -12.83
N THR A 147 -19.90 -18.88 -12.36
CA THR A 147 -21.36 -18.95 -12.57
C THR A 147 -21.78 -18.61 -14.00
N SER A 148 -21.00 -17.80 -14.73
CA SER A 148 -21.27 -17.54 -16.15
C SER A 148 -20.73 -18.60 -17.12
N LEU A 149 -19.84 -19.50 -16.65
CA LEU A 149 -19.30 -20.59 -17.47
C LEU A 149 -20.39 -21.53 -18.00
N GLU A 150 -21.36 -21.90 -17.17
CA GLU A 150 -22.47 -22.77 -17.58
C GLU A 150 -23.24 -22.16 -18.76
N TYR A 151 -23.55 -20.86 -18.65
CA TYR A 151 -24.27 -20.12 -19.69
C TYR A 151 -23.42 -19.88 -20.94
N PHE A 152 -22.11 -19.73 -20.78
CA PHE A 152 -21.18 -19.67 -21.90
C PHE A 152 -21.20 -20.97 -22.72
N ILE A 153 -21.19 -22.13 -22.04
CA ILE A 153 -21.27 -23.45 -22.69
C ILE A 153 -22.61 -23.61 -23.41
N LEU A 154 -23.72 -23.28 -22.73
CA LEU A 154 -25.06 -23.35 -23.32
C LEU A 154 -25.21 -22.44 -24.54
N PHE A 155 -24.69 -21.21 -24.47
CA PHE A 155 -24.70 -20.28 -25.60
C PHE A 155 -24.01 -20.87 -26.84
N TRP A 156 -22.85 -21.52 -26.67
CA TRP A 156 -22.12 -22.10 -27.79
C TRP A 156 -22.82 -23.34 -28.37
N GLN A 157 -23.52 -24.10 -27.53
CA GLN A 157 -24.37 -25.21 -27.98
C GLN A 157 -25.56 -24.69 -28.79
N ASP A 158 -26.24 -23.64 -28.33
CA ASP A 158 -27.38 -23.04 -29.02
C ASP A 158 -26.99 -22.42 -30.36
N VAL A 159 -25.85 -21.72 -30.43
CA VAL A 159 -25.33 -21.17 -31.70
C VAL A 159 -25.08 -22.26 -32.75
N ASN A 160 -24.58 -23.42 -32.32
CA ASN A 160 -24.34 -24.54 -33.23
C ASN A 160 -25.64 -25.22 -33.70
N ASN A 161 -26.72 -25.11 -32.91
CA ASN A 161 -27.97 -25.84 -33.13
C ASN A 161 -29.12 -24.95 -33.64
N SER A 162 -29.03 -23.61 -33.56
CA SER A 162 -30.11 -22.67 -33.89
C SER A 162 -29.61 -21.46 -34.69
N ALA A 163 -30.34 -21.10 -35.76
CA ALA A 163 -29.97 -20.02 -36.70
C ALA A 163 -30.15 -18.58 -36.16
N SER A 164 -30.62 -18.40 -34.92
CA SER A 164 -30.81 -17.08 -34.32
C SER A 164 -30.52 -17.11 -32.80
N PRO A 165 -29.27 -16.88 -32.36
CA PRO A 165 -28.93 -16.78 -30.95
C PRO A 165 -29.50 -15.48 -30.36
N GLY A 166 -30.72 -15.58 -29.82
CA GLY A 166 -31.41 -14.45 -29.19
C GLY A 166 -30.72 -13.99 -27.89
N GLY A 167 -30.19 -12.77 -27.89
CA GLY A 167 -30.27 -11.84 -26.74
C GLY A 167 -29.25 -11.95 -25.59
N LYS A 168 -28.33 -12.93 -25.55
CA LYS A 168 -27.45 -13.15 -24.38
C LYS A 168 -25.97 -12.79 -24.59
N PHE A 169 -25.65 -11.90 -25.53
CA PHE A 169 -24.27 -11.47 -25.79
C PHE A 169 -23.57 -10.82 -24.59
N HIS A 170 -24.32 -10.17 -23.69
CA HIS A 170 -23.71 -9.55 -22.51
C HIS A 170 -23.11 -10.58 -21.55
N LEU A 171 -23.64 -11.81 -21.47
CA LEU A 171 -23.04 -12.89 -20.67
C LEU A 171 -21.67 -13.32 -21.21
N LEU A 172 -21.51 -13.31 -22.54
CA LEU A 172 -20.23 -13.60 -23.20
C LEU A 172 -19.17 -12.56 -22.83
N PHE A 173 -19.51 -11.27 -22.96
CA PHE A 173 -18.61 -10.19 -22.56
C PHE A 173 -18.30 -10.23 -21.06
N LEU A 174 -19.30 -10.56 -20.22
CA LEU A 174 -19.15 -10.64 -18.78
C LEU A 174 -18.17 -11.76 -18.38
N PHE A 175 -18.27 -12.93 -19.01
CA PHE A 175 -17.36 -14.05 -18.78
C PHE A 175 -15.90 -13.66 -19.09
N PHE A 176 -15.63 -13.15 -20.30
CA PHE A 176 -14.27 -12.74 -20.68
C PHE A 176 -13.73 -11.60 -19.82
N ALA A 177 -14.55 -10.57 -19.54
CA ALA A 177 -14.15 -9.46 -18.69
C ALA A 177 -13.79 -9.94 -17.27
N SER A 178 -14.61 -10.84 -16.68
CA SER A 178 -14.37 -11.36 -15.34
C SER A 178 -13.07 -12.17 -15.23
N ILE A 179 -12.75 -13.00 -16.23
CA ILE A 179 -11.48 -13.75 -16.28
C ILE A 179 -10.29 -12.81 -16.43
N MET A 180 -10.38 -11.83 -17.34
CA MET A 180 -9.32 -10.85 -17.57
C MET A 180 -8.99 -10.10 -16.27
N PHE A 181 -10.01 -9.58 -15.59
CA PHE A 181 -9.82 -8.92 -14.30
C PHE A 181 -9.31 -9.88 -13.23
N ALA A 182 -9.81 -11.12 -13.15
CA ALA A 182 -9.34 -12.10 -12.18
C ALA A 182 -7.83 -12.39 -12.33
N ILE A 183 -7.34 -12.57 -13.56
CA ILE A 183 -5.92 -12.81 -13.83
C ILE A 183 -5.07 -11.59 -13.43
N SER A 184 -5.47 -10.39 -13.86
CA SER A 184 -4.75 -9.16 -13.55
C SER A 184 -4.73 -8.85 -12.05
N VAL A 185 -5.85 -9.01 -11.36
CA VAL A 185 -5.96 -8.77 -9.91
C VAL A 185 -5.22 -9.83 -9.11
N SER A 186 -5.19 -11.09 -9.57
CA SER A 186 -4.47 -12.18 -8.89
C SER A 186 -2.99 -11.86 -8.72
N SER A 187 -2.31 -11.45 -9.78
CA SER A 187 -0.86 -11.18 -9.72
C SER A 187 -0.54 -10.07 -8.72
N LEU A 188 -1.33 -9.00 -8.72
CA LEU A 188 -1.18 -7.88 -7.80
C LEU A 188 -1.50 -8.31 -6.35
N PHE A 189 -2.58 -9.06 -6.15
CA PHE A 189 -2.99 -9.53 -4.83
C PHE A 189 -1.92 -10.42 -4.18
N PHE A 190 -1.46 -11.47 -4.88
CA PHE A 190 -0.48 -12.39 -4.33
C PHE A 190 0.89 -11.74 -4.12
N TYR A 191 1.27 -10.81 -4.99
CA TYR A 191 2.48 -10.01 -4.77
C TYR A 191 2.39 -9.19 -3.48
N HIS A 192 1.26 -8.53 -3.22
CA HIS A 192 1.08 -7.78 -1.99
C HIS A 192 0.90 -8.66 -0.74
N LEU A 193 0.35 -9.88 -0.86
CA LEU A 193 0.38 -10.85 0.24
C LEU A 193 1.82 -11.26 0.59
N TYR A 194 2.67 -11.48 -0.43
CA TYR A 194 4.09 -11.74 -0.21
C TYR A 194 4.78 -10.56 0.50
N LEU A 195 4.54 -9.33 0.03
CA LEU A 195 5.07 -8.11 0.65
C LEU A 195 4.62 -7.96 2.11
N THR A 196 3.34 -8.20 2.38
CA THR A 196 2.78 -8.17 3.74
C THR A 196 3.43 -9.24 4.62
N GLY A 197 3.64 -10.45 4.10
CA GLY A 197 4.34 -11.51 4.81
C GLY A 197 5.80 -11.21 5.12
N LYS A 198 6.44 -10.27 4.40
CA LYS A 198 7.80 -9.80 4.64
C LYS A 198 7.90 -8.45 5.34
N ASN A 199 6.77 -7.83 5.69
CA ASN A 199 6.68 -6.47 6.18
C ASN A 199 7.47 -5.47 5.31
N ARG A 200 7.16 -5.47 4.01
CA ARG A 200 7.80 -4.59 3.05
C ARG A 200 6.75 -3.82 2.28
N THR A 201 6.97 -2.54 2.08
CA THR A 201 6.23 -1.77 1.08
C THR A 201 6.73 -2.07 -0.33
N THR A 202 5.96 -1.70 -1.35
CA THR A 202 6.41 -1.83 -2.75
C THR A 202 7.70 -1.04 -2.98
N LEU A 203 7.84 0.15 -2.39
CA LEU A 203 9.07 0.95 -2.46
C LEU A 203 10.27 0.21 -1.85
N GLU A 204 10.09 -0.39 -0.67
CA GLU A 204 11.14 -1.15 0.02
C GLU A 204 11.55 -2.43 -0.70
N SER A 205 10.62 -2.99 -1.49
CA SER A 205 10.91 -4.18 -2.31
C SER A 205 11.90 -3.88 -3.45
N PHE A 206 11.79 -2.68 -4.04
CA PHE A 206 12.69 -2.17 -5.07
C PHE A 206 13.98 -1.61 -4.47
N ARG A 207 13.90 -0.96 -3.31
CA ARG A 207 15.05 -0.34 -2.65
C ARG A 207 15.03 -0.64 -1.16
N ALA A 208 15.99 -1.43 -0.72
CA ALA A 208 16.08 -1.78 0.69
C ALA A 208 16.23 -0.52 1.57
N PRO A 209 15.52 -0.46 2.71
CA PRO A 209 15.72 0.60 3.69
C PRO A 209 17.15 0.57 4.23
N ILE A 210 17.72 1.74 4.49
CA ILE A 210 19.12 1.90 4.90
C ILE A 210 19.15 2.15 6.40
N PHE A 211 19.69 1.20 7.14
CA PHE A 211 19.95 1.28 8.57
C PHE A 211 21.40 1.71 8.81
N SER A 212 21.78 1.91 10.06
CA SER A 212 23.13 2.38 10.44
C SER A 212 24.24 1.42 10.00
N ASP A 213 23.92 0.12 9.87
CA ASP A 213 24.82 -0.95 9.43
C ASP A 213 24.78 -1.21 7.91
N GLY A 214 23.88 -0.53 7.19
CA GLY A 214 23.74 -0.64 5.73
C GLY A 214 22.31 -0.97 5.26
N PRO A 215 22.16 -1.32 3.97
CA PRO A 215 20.86 -1.67 3.39
C PRO A 215 20.35 -3.01 3.93
N GLN A 216 19.17 -3.01 4.56
CA GLN A 216 18.60 -4.22 5.19
C GLN A 216 17.18 -4.48 4.68
N LYS A 217 17.03 -5.45 3.77
CA LYS A 217 15.73 -5.73 3.13
C LYS A 217 14.69 -6.35 4.08
N ASP A 218 15.15 -6.99 5.14
CA ASP A 218 14.31 -7.60 6.19
C ASP A 218 14.29 -6.77 7.48
N GLY A 219 14.66 -5.49 7.42
CA GLY A 219 14.80 -4.64 8.60
C GLY A 219 13.53 -4.49 9.45
N PHE A 220 12.35 -4.54 8.84
CA PHE A 220 11.05 -4.49 9.54
C PHE A 220 10.34 -5.86 9.62
N ASN A 221 10.96 -6.91 9.10
CA ASN A 221 10.37 -8.24 9.10
C ASN A 221 10.49 -8.88 10.49
N ILE A 222 9.37 -8.98 11.20
CA ILE A 222 9.29 -9.55 12.56
C ILE A 222 8.66 -10.95 12.58
N GLY A 223 8.47 -11.57 11.40
CA GLY A 223 7.87 -12.89 11.24
C GLY A 223 6.50 -12.83 10.56
N CYS A 224 6.24 -13.74 9.61
CA CYS A 224 5.08 -13.67 8.72
C CYS A 224 3.75 -13.44 9.46
N LYS A 225 3.45 -14.24 10.49
CA LYS A 225 2.21 -14.09 11.28
C LYS A 225 2.11 -12.73 11.97
N GLN A 226 3.21 -12.24 12.54
CA GLN A 226 3.26 -10.96 13.22
C GLN A 226 3.09 -9.80 12.22
N ASN A 227 3.76 -9.88 11.06
CA ASN A 227 3.62 -8.91 9.98
C ASN A 227 2.16 -8.80 9.49
N PHE A 228 1.48 -9.93 9.28
CA PHE A 228 0.05 -9.92 8.96
C PHE A 228 -0.80 -9.32 10.08
N GLN A 229 -0.49 -9.60 11.34
CA GLN A 229 -1.20 -9.04 12.49
C GLN A 229 -1.01 -7.52 12.64
N GLU A 230 0.10 -6.96 12.18
CA GLU A 230 0.29 -5.50 12.15
C GLU A 230 -0.72 -4.82 11.22
N ILE A 231 -1.01 -5.43 10.07
CA ILE A 231 -1.93 -4.86 9.07
C ILE A 231 -3.39 -5.20 9.38
N PHE A 232 -3.69 -6.46 9.66
CA PHE A 232 -5.05 -6.98 9.77
C PHE A 232 -5.58 -7.12 11.20
N GLY A 233 -4.72 -6.98 12.20
CA GLY A 233 -5.06 -7.23 13.60
C GLY A 233 -5.09 -8.74 13.94
N LYS A 234 -5.48 -9.04 15.18
CA LYS A 234 -5.44 -10.42 15.72
C LYS A 234 -6.73 -11.21 15.47
N ILE A 235 -7.86 -10.53 15.30
CA ILE A 235 -9.18 -11.16 15.21
C ILE A 235 -9.50 -11.45 13.75
N PHE A 236 -9.65 -12.73 13.40
CA PHE A 236 -9.83 -13.18 12.02
C PHE A 236 -11.07 -12.56 11.32
N LEU A 237 -12.22 -12.50 12.01
CA LEU A 237 -13.43 -11.90 11.43
C LEU A 237 -13.22 -10.44 11.03
N THR A 238 -12.48 -9.69 11.84
CA THR A 238 -12.15 -8.30 11.54
C THR A 238 -11.04 -8.17 10.49
N ALA A 239 -10.26 -9.23 10.25
CA ALA A 239 -9.22 -9.26 9.24
C ALA A 239 -9.81 -9.24 7.83
N ILE A 240 -10.94 -9.92 7.61
CA ILE A 240 -11.59 -10.03 6.29
C ILE A 240 -12.60 -8.92 5.97
N ILE A 241 -13.03 -8.15 6.98
CA ILE A 241 -13.99 -7.04 6.83
C ILE A 241 -13.23 -5.71 6.72
N PRO A 242 -13.67 -4.76 5.86
CA PRO A 242 -13.02 -3.47 5.66
C PRO A 242 -13.31 -2.47 6.80
N ILE A 243 -12.90 -2.84 8.02
CA ILE A 243 -12.86 -1.98 9.21
C ILE A 243 -11.42 -1.73 9.63
N TRP A 244 -11.15 -0.60 10.30
CA TRP A 244 -9.79 -0.27 10.74
C TRP A 244 -9.35 -1.18 11.88
N THR A 245 -8.25 -1.92 11.68
CA THR A 245 -7.61 -2.76 12.73
C THR A 245 -6.09 -2.75 12.65
N THR A 246 -5.53 -1.91 11.77
CA THR A 246 -4.09 -1.76 11.58
C THR A 246 -3.48 -1.18 12.86
N ARG A 247 -2.34 -1.75 13.26
CA ARG A 247 -1.63 -1.42 14.50
C ARG A 247 -0.56 -0.37 14.26
N GLY A 248 -0.10 0.26 15.34
CA GLY A 248 0.91 1.33 15.28
C GLY A 248 0.30 2.71 15.06
N ASP A 249 1.18 3.68 14.84
CA ASP A 249 0.87 5.09 14.60
C ASP A 249 1.20 5.53 13.16
N GLY A 250 1.76 4.62 12.35
CA GLY A 250 2.22 4.89 11.00
C GLY A 250 3.61 5.57 10.93
N VAL A 251 4.27 5.76 12.07
CA VAL A 251 5.52 6.50 12.23
C VAL A 251 6.61 5.60 12.80
N HIS A 252 6.29 4.88 13.88
CA HIS A 252 7.20 3.98 14.58
C HIS A 252 6.85 2.54 14.23
N TYR A 253 7.81 1.84 13.62
CA TYR A 253 7.68 0.46 13.20
C TYR A 253 8.67 -0.42 13.97
N GLN A 254 8.26 -1.64 14.28
CA GLN A 254 9.14 -2.58 14.95
C GLN A 254 10.26 -3.03 14.01
N VAL A 255 11.50 -2.88 14.48
CA VAL A 255 12.69 -3.35 13.76
C VAL A 255 12.97 -4.79 14.17
N ASN A 256 13.45 -5.59 13.22
CA ASN A 256 13.87 -6.97 13.44
C ASN A 256 14.85 -7.05 14.62
N SER A 257 14.57 -7.90 15.61
CA SER A 257 15.34 -8.03 16.85
C SER A 257 16.78 -8.47 16.63
N VAL A 258 17.04 -9.28 15.60
CA VAL A 258 18.39 -9.71 15.22
C VAL A 258 19.19 -8.51 14.72
N LEU A 259 18.56 -7.67 13.89
CA LEU A 259 19.16 -6.43 13.43
C LEU A 259 19.42 -5.46 14.60
N LEU A 260 18.42 -5.30 15.46
CA LEU A 260 18.50 -4.42 16.62
C LEU A 260 19.64 -4.83 17.56
N GLY A 261 19.81 -6.13 17.81
CA GLY A 261 20.92 -6.67 18.61
C GLY A 261 22.29 -6.38 17.99
N GLY A 262 22.42 -6.53 16.66
CA GLY A 262 23.64 -6.17 15.93
C GLY A 262 23.97 -4.68 16.02
N LEU A 263 22.96 -3.81 15.86
CA LEU A 263 23.11 -2.36 15.97
C LEU A 263 23.54 -1.92 17.38
N GLN A 264 22.96 -2.51 18.42
CA GLN A 264 23.33 -2.23 19.81
C GLN A 264 24.77 -2.66 20.12
N GLN A 265 25.20 -3.83 19.62
CA GLN A 265 26.58 -4.30 19.78
C GLN A 265 27.58 -3.38 19.07
N GLN A 266 27.28 -2.93 17.85
CA GLN A 266 28.14 -1.99 17.13
C GLN A 266 28.26 -0.64 17.84
N GLN A 267 27.16 -0.10 18.37
CA GLN A 267 27.19 1.15 19.13
C GLN A 267 28.05 1.03 20.39
N GLN A 268 27.95 -0.09 21.12
CA GLN A 268 28.80 -0.35 22.29
C GLN A 268 30.29 -0.45 21.93
N GLN A 269 30.64 -1.10 20.83
CA GLN A 269 32.03 -1.19 20.36
C GLN A 269 32.60 0.18 19.97
N GLN A 270 31.81 1.01 19.26
CA GLN A 270 32.24 2.37 18.90
C GLN A 270 32.45 3.26 20.12
N GLN A 271 31.56 3.17 21.11
CA GLN A 271 31.73 3.91 22.37
C GLN A 271 32.98 3.46 23.13
N GLN A 272 33.25 2.16 23.21
CA GLN A 272 34.48 1.65 23.83
C GLN A 272 35.73 2.13 23.10
N GLN A 273 35.75 2.13 21.77
CA GLN A 273 36.89 2.62 20.99
C GLN A 273 37.13 4.13 21.19
N GLN A 274 36.06 4.94 21.22
CA GLN A 274 36.17 6.37 21.53
C GLN A 274 36.70 6.60 22.93
N GLN A 275 36.22 5.84 23.92
CA GLN A 275 36.66 5.94 25.31
C GLN A 275 38.14 5.57 25.45
N PHE A 276 38.60 4.51 24.75
CA PHE A 276 40.01 4.14 24.67
C PHE A 276 40.86 5.21 23.97
N GLY A 277 40.35 5.81 22.90
CA GLY A 277 41.00 6.91 22.20
C GLY A 277 41.19 8.13 23.09
N ASN A 278 40.14 8.54 23.80
CA ASN A 278 40.17 9.66 24.75
C ASN A 278 41.14 9.39 25.91
N MET A 279 41.18 8.15 26.41
CA MET A 279 42.12 7.75 27.47
C MET A 279 43.58 7.80 26.99
N ARG A 280 43.86 7.34 25.77
CA ARG A 280 45.20 7.46 25.16
C ARG A 280 45.61 8.91 24.95
N TYR A 281 44.67 9.77 24.54
CA TYR A 281 44.94 11.20 24.39
C TYR A 281 45.23 11.86 25.74
N ALA A 282 44.41 11.59 26.76
CA ALA A 282 44.62 12.09 28.12
C ALA A 282 45.98 11.67 28.68
N LEU A 283 46.36 10.39 28.56
CA LEU A 283 47.67 9.90 28.99
C LEU A 283 48.86 10.61 28.30
N LYS A 284 48.71 11.00 27.03
CA LYS A 284 49.75 11.77 26.31
C LYS A 284 49.84 13.23 26.74
N THR A 285 48.79 13.81 27.31
CA THR A 285 48.78 15.20 27.79
C THR A 285 49.20 15.35 29.27
N THR A 286 49.21 14.26 30.03
CA THR A 286 49.59 14.25 31.46
C THR A 286 51.06 13.87 31.71
N LEU A 287 51.76 13.37 30.68
CA LEU A 287 53.22 13.12 30.65
C LEU A 287 53.93 14.28 29.96
#